data_AF-A0A7K4JUU6-F1
#
_entry.id   AF-A0A7K4JUU6-F1
#
_cell.length_a   1.000
_cell.length_b   1.000
_cell.length_c   1.000
_cell.angle_alpha   90.00
_cell.angle_beta   90.00
_cell.angle_gamma   90.00
#
_symmetry.space_group_name_H-M   'P 1'
#
loop_
_entity.id
_entity.type
_entity.pdbx_description
1 polymer ?
#
loop_
_entity_poly.entity_id
_entity_poly.type
_entity_poly.pdbx_seq_one_letter_code
_entity_poly.pdbx_strand_id
1 'polypeptide(L)'
;CKVLNGWPRCIRVPSCRDLRCPKATACRVVQGWPRCVRMTRDVPTCATARCPRATTCQLVGGWPTCVPTKASCDAVRCPDGTTCRVVEEWPRCV
;
A
#
# COMPACT_ATOMS: atom_id res chain seq x y z
N CYS A 1 -7.34 -9.80 13.14
CA CYS A 1 -8.78 -9.77 12.78
C CYS A 1 -8.96 -9.07 11.44
N LYS A 2 -9.88 -9.51 10.60
CA LYS A 2 -10.34 -8.79 9.40
C LYS A 2 -11.87 -8.71 9.46
N VAL A 3 -12.43 -7.55 9.10
CA VAL A 3 -13.88 -7.39 9.02
C VAL A 3 -14.36 -8.04 7.71
N LEU A 4 -15.23 -9.06 7.83
CA LEU A 4 -15.87 -9.72 6.70
C LEU A 4 -17.38 -9.63 6.91
N ASN A 5 -18.09 -9.08 5.91
CA ASN A 5 -19.54 -8.82 5.99
C ASN A 5 -19.95 -8.01 7.24
N GLY A 6 -19.13 -7.03 7.65
CA GLY A 6 -19.42 -6.18 8.81
C GLY A 6 -19.00 -6.74 10.18
N TRP A 7 -18.50 -7.98 10.26
CA TRP A 7 -18.12 -8.61 11.54
C TRP A 7 -16.60 -8.90 11.64
N PRO A 8 -15.94 -8.61 12.77
CA PRO A 8 -14.53 -8.93 12.96
C PRO A 8 -14.32 -10.43 13.09
N ARG A 9 -13.53 -11.02 12.18
CA ARG A 9 -13.15 -12.45 12.22
C ARG A 9 -11.65 -12.62 12.40
N CYS A 10 -11.27 -13.58 13.26
CA CYS A 10 -9.91 -14.09 13.35
C CYS A 10 -9.68 -15.10 12.24
N ILE A 11 -8.97 -14.69 11.20
CA ILE A 11 -8.55 -15.55 10.10
C ILE A 11 -7.04 -15.73 10.16
N ARG A 12 -6.59 -16.99 10.08
CA ARG A 12 -5.17 -17.31 9.96
C ARG A 12 -4.71 -16.83 8.59
N VAL A 13 -3.75 -15.91 8.58
CA VAL A 13 -3.14 -15.44 7.34
C VAL A 13 -2.07 -16.47 6.93
N PRO A 14 -2.17 -17.11 5.76
CA PRO A 14 -1.12 -18.01 5.28
C PRO A 14 0.19 -17.23 5.06
N SER A 15 1.32 -17.89 5.12
CA SER A 15 2.61 -17.28 4.82
C SER A 15 3.06 -17.59 3.40
N CYS A 16 4.05 -16.86 2.88
CA CYS A 16 4.65 -17.21 1.59
C CYS A 16 5.37 -18.56 1.59
N ARG A 17 5.68 -19.15 2.76
CA ARG A 17 6.18 -20.53 2.84
C ARG A 17 5.11 -21.56 2.48
N ASP A 18 3.85 -21.23 2.71
CA ASP A 18 2.71 -22.11 2.48
C ASP A 18 2.15 -21.98 1.05
N LEU A 19 2.53 -20.93 0.32
CA LEU A 19 1.99 -20.61 -1.00
C LEU A 19 2.90 -21.09 -2.14
N ARG A 20 2.45 -22.11 -2.88
CA ARG A 20 3.11 -22.53 -4.13
C ARG A 20 2.61 -21.70 -5.29
N CYS A 21 3.49 -20.92 -5.90
CA CYS A 21 3.18 -20.06 -7.03
C CYS A 21 3.49 -20.74 -8.38
N PRO A 22 2.66 -20.51 -9.42
CA PRO A 22 2.90 -21.02 -10.77
C PRO A 22 4.18 -20.44 -11.39
N LYS A 23 4.70 -21.07 -12.46
CA LYS A 23 5.92 -20.62 -13.14
C LYS A 23 5.82 -19.14 -13.56
N ALA A 24 6.96 -18.43 -13.49
CA ALA A 24 7.06 -16.99 -13.74
C ALA A 24 6.24 -16.09 -12.79
N THR A 25 5.84 -16.61 -11.63
CA THR A 25 5.29 -15.81 -10.52
C THR A 25 6.04 -16.13 -9.24
N ALA A 26 6.04 -15.23 -8.26
CA ALA A 26 6.47 -15.59 -6.91
C ALA A 26 5.63 -14.93 -5.83
N CYS A 27 5.74 -15.47 -4.62
CA CYS A 27 4.96 -15.00 -3.50
C CYS A 27 5.48 -13.66 -2.97
N ARG A 28 4.56 -12.71 -2.80
CA ARG A 28 4.76 -11.41 -2.15
C ARG A 28 3.61 -11.16 -1.19
N VAL A 29 3.89 -10.51 -0.05
CA VAL A 29 2.85 -10.10 0.89
C VAL A 29 2.29 -8.75 0.48
N VAL A 30 1.01 -8.72 0.07
CA VAL A 30 0.27 -7.59 -0.47
C VAL A 30 -0.87 -7.24 0.47
N GLN A 31 -0.88 -6.01 1.00
CA GLN A 31 -1.87 -5.57 1.99
C GLN A 31 -2.02 -6.56 3.17
N GLY A 32 -0.90 -7.13 3.62
CA GLY A 32 -0.88 -8.13 4.70
C GLY A 32 -1.28 -9.54 4.30
N TRP A 33 -1.47 -9.84 3.01
CA TRP A 33 -1.85 -11.17 2.50
C TRP A 33 -0.85 -11.69 1.47
N PRO A 34 -0.40 -12.96 1.55
CA PRO A 34 0.46 -13.52 0.51
C PRO A 34 -0.31 -13.64 -0.81
N ARG A 35 0.32 -13.22 -1.92
CA ARG A 35 -0.19 -13.33 -3.28
C ARG A 35 0.92 -13.77 -4.22
N CYS A 36 0.59 -14.58 -5.21
CA CYS A 36 1.49 -14.86 -6.33
C CYS A 36 1.43 -13.70 -7.32
N VAL A 37 2.56 -13.02 -7.53
CA VAL A 37 2.68 -11.90 -8.47
C VAL A 37 3.59 -12.31 -9.61
N ARG A 38 3.30 -11.84 -10.83
CA ARG A 38 4.14 -12.12 -12.00
C ARG A 38 5.53 -11.54 -11.80
N MET A 39 6.53 -12.41 -11.97
CA MET A 39 7.94 -12.08 -12.05
C MET A 39 8.27 -11.75 -13.51
N THR A 40 7.63 -10.72 -14.05
CA THR A 40 8.05 -10.12 -15.31
C THR A 40 9.21 -9.17 -15.05
N ARG A 41 10.01 -8.84 -16.07
CA ARG A 41 11.03 -7.78 -15.97
C ARG A 41 10.43 -6.46 -15.46
N ASP A 42 9.15 -6.25 -15.74
CA ASP A 42 8.28 -5.22 -15.19
C ASP A 42 7.68 -5.62 -13.83
N VAL A 43 8.49 -6.11 -12.88
CA VAL A 43 8.06 -6.02 -11.48
C VAL A 43 7.88 -4.52 -11.24
N PRO A 44 6.68 -4.04 -10.88
CA PRO A 44 6.48 -2.64 -10.63
C PRO A 44 7.37 -2.30 -9.44
N THR A 45 8.43 -1.56 -9.70
CA THR A 45 9.40 -1.08 -8.72
C THR A 45 9.28 0.42 -8.66
N CYS A 46 9.76 1.01 -7.57
CA CYS A 46 9.87 2.46 -7.49
C CYS A 46 10.91 3.05 -8.45
N ALA A 47 11.65 2.23 -9.19
CA ALA A 47 12.65 2.68 -10.16
C ALA A 47 12.02 3.43 -11.36
N THR A 48 10.79 3.10 -11.75
CA THR A 48 10.09 3.72 -12.88
C THR A 48 8.84 4.51 -12.48
N ALA A 49 8.46 4.48 -11.19
CA ALA A 49 7.27 5.14 -10.69
C ALA A 49 7.46 6.67 -10.61
N ARG A 50 6.70 7.41 -11.41
CA ARG A 50 6.59 8.88 -11.29
C ARG A 50 5.51 9.23 -10.28
N CYS A 51 5.92 9.68 -9.10
CA CYS A 51 5.00 10.14 -8.07
C CYS A 51 4.73 11.66 -8.16
N PRO A 52 3.53 12.13 -7.77
CA PRO A 52 3.22 13.54 -7.63
C PRO A 52 4.19 14.29 -6.71
N ARG A 53 4.26 15.62 -6.84
CA ARG A 53 5.07 16.49 -5.95
C ARG A 53 4.75 16.21 -4.48
N ALA A 54 5.79 16.22 -3.63
CA ALA A 54 5.73 15.88 -2.20
C ALA A 54 5.25 14.46 -1.85
N THR A 55 5.30 13.52 -2.80
CA THR A 55 5.17 12.09 -2.54
C THR A 55 6.41 11.34 -3.04
N THR A 56 6.82 10.29 -2.34
CA THR A 56 7.90 9.38 -2.72
C THR A 56 7.33 8.00 -2.96
N CYS A 57 7.91 7.28 -3.93
CA CYS A 57 7.52 5.89 -4.12
C CYS A 57 8.15 5.02 -3.02
N GLN A 58 7.31 4.28 -2.31
CA GLN A 58 7.72 3.22 -1.40
C GLN A 58 7.06 1.90 -1.77
N LEU A 59 7.75 0.80 -1.49
CA LEU A 59 7.18 -0.55 -1.66
C LEU A 59 6.30 -0.88 -0.45
N VAL A 60 5.03 -0.48 -0.49
CA VAL A 60 4.04 -0.82 0.54
C VAL A 60 3.40 -2.15 0.20
N GLY A 61 3.60 -3.17 1.04
CA GLY A 61 3.10 -4.52 0.76
C GLY A 61 3.65 -5.08 -0.57
N GLY A 62 4.92 -4.79 -0.87
CA GLY A 62 5.57 -5.28 -2.08
C GLY A 62 5.10 -4.65 -3.40
N TRP A 63 4.28 -3.59 -3.35
CA TRP A 63 3.86 -2.82 -4.52
C TRP A 63 4.31 -1.36 -4.41
N PRO A 64 4.74 -0.74 -5.52
CA PRO A 64 5.15 0.65 -5.52
C PRO A 64 3.92 1.52 -5.30
N THR A 65 3.97 2.28 -4.22
CA THR A 65 2.89 3.16 -3.76
C THR A 65 3.50 4.53 -3.53
N CYS A 66 2.90 5.58 -4.08
CA CYS A 66 3.30 6.94 -3.78
C CYS A 66 2.77 7.31 -2.40
N VAL A 67 3.68 7.54 -1.45
CA VAL A 67 3.36 7.94 -0.09
C VAL A 67 3.91 9.35 0.17
N PRO A 68 3.29 10.16 1.02
CA PRO A 68 3.80 11.49 1.35
C PRO A 68 5.25 11.44 1.85
N THR A 69 6.14 12.26 1.30
CA THR A 69 7.56 12.34 1.74
C THR A 69 7.71 12.88 3.16
N LYS A 70 6.74 13.68 3.58
CA LYS A 70 6.56 14.17 4.95
C LYS A 70 5.09 14.05 5.26
N ALA A 71 4.76 13.84 6.53
CA ALA A 71 3.43 14.11 7.05
C ALA A 71 3.15 15.62 6.90
N SER A 72 2.82 16.07 5.69
CA SER A 72 2.54 17.47 5.38
C SER A 72 1.32 17.59 4.50
N CYS A 73 0.70 18.75 4.59
CA CYS A 73 -0.51 19.10 3.85
C CYS A 73 -0.22 19.68 2.46
N ASP A 74 1.06 19.75 2.05
CA ASP A 74 1.48 20.47 0.83
C ASP A 74 0.90 19.87 -0.45
N ALA A 75 0.57 18.58 -0.45
CA ALA A 75 0.00 17.87 -1.60
C ALA A 75 -1.44 17.38 -1.36
N VAL A 76 -2.08 17.75 -0.25
CA VAL A 76 -3.40 17.24 0.14
C VAL A 76 -4.46 18.26 -0.25
N ARG A 77 -5.29 17.90 -1.24
CA ARG A 77 -6.49 18.66 -1.57
C ARG A 77 -7.66 18.12 -0.76
N CYS A 78 -8.17 18.95 0.14
CA CYS A 78 -9.36 18.65 0.92
C CYS A 78 -10.62 19.22 0.23
N PRO A 79 -11.79 18.59 0.42
CA PRO A 79 -13.05 19.12 -0.08
C PRO A 79 -13.39 20.47 0.57
N ASP A 80 -14.22 21.28 -0.11
CA ASP A 80 -14.59 22.61 0.35
C ASP A 80 -15.17 22.59 1.77
N GLY A 81 -14.68 23.48 2.63
CA GLY A 81 -15.06 23.57 4.04
C GLY A 81 -14.24 22.69 5.00
N THR A 82 -13.30 21.89 4.51
CA THR A 82 -12.35 21.12 5.37
C THR A 82 -10.92 21.64 5.20
N THR A 83 -10.12 21.53 6.27
CA THR A 83 -8.71 21.96 6.27
C THR A 83 -7.80 20.77 6.49
N CYS A 84 -6.69 20.71 5.75
CA CYS A 84 -5.71 19.67 6.02
C CYS A 84 -4.96 19.97 7.32
N ARG A 85 -4.89 18.97 8.21
CA ARG A 85 -4.05 18.96 9.42
C ARG A 85 -3.27 17.66 9.51
N VAL A 86 -2.06 17.74 10.04
CA VAL A 86 -1.26 16.55 10.35
C VAL A 86 -1.70 16.02 11.72
N VAL A 87 -2.25 14.81 11.74
CA VAL A 87 -2.79 14.15 12.92
C VAL A 87 -2.19 12.75 13.00
N GLU A 88 -1.52 12.43 14.12
CA GLU A 88 -0.83 11.14 14.32
C GLU A 88 0.21 10.85 13.21
N GLU A 89 1.05 11.83 12.86
CA GLU A 89 2.05 11.72 11.78
C GLU A 89 1.48 11.44 10.37
N TRP A 90 0.18 11.68 10.15
CA TRP A 90 -0.45 11.54 8.84
C TRP A 90 -1.32 12.77 8.50
N PRO A 91 -1.29 13.27 7.25
CA PRO A 91 -2.17 14.36 6.86
C PRO A 91 -3.62 13.87 6.74
N ARG A 92 -4.55 14.61 7.34
CA ARG A 92 -5.99 14.34 7.35
C ARG A 92 -6.76 15.62 7.02
N CYS A 93 -7.85 15.49 6.27
CA CYS A 93 -8.82 16.59 6.14
C CYS A 93 -9.75 16.56 7.36
N VAL A 94 -9.82 17.67 8.08
CA VAL A 94 -10.67 17.85 9.26
C VAL A 94 -11.63 19.02 9.07
#